data_AF-A0A7S3LEP6-F1
#
_entry.id   AF-A0A7S3LEP6-F1
#
_cell.length_a   1.000
_cell.length_b   1.000
_cell.length_c   1.000
_cell.angle_alpha   90.00
_cell.angle_beta   90.00
_cell.angle_gamma   90.00
#
_symmetry.space_group_name_H-M   'P 1'
#
loop_
_entity.id
_entity.type
_entity.pdbx_description
1 polymer ?
#
loop_
_entity_poly.entity_id
_entity_poly.type
_entity_poly.pdbx_seq_one_letter_code
_entity_poly.pdbx_strand_id
1 'polypeptide(L)'
;MAVECVGYLLEELRNEETLKQFEKDVDDANIFIGSLIFVQELAEKVVEVVQPRRDKLDACLVFPSMPEVMRLNKVGSFTMKNLGQSKSVVADFMKKKKQEDGSSFEEGMLKLLRTLPKVLKFLPSDKAADARTFMMSFQYWLGGSPE
;
A
#
# COMPACT_ATOMS: atom_id res chain seq x y z
N MET A 1 -23.39 -7.05 8.86
CA MET A 1 -22.10 -6.44 9.23
C MET A 1 -22.15 -5.01 8.73
N ALA A 2 -21.90 -4.03 9.58
CA ALA A 2 -21.86 -2.61 9.18
C ALA A 2 -20.40 -2.20 8.99
N VAL A 3 -20.14 -1.32 8.03
CA VAL A 3 -18.81 -0.75 7.76
C VAL A 3 -18.97 0.76 7.70
N GLU A 4 -18.05 1.47 8.34
CA GLU A 4 -17.91 2.91 8.21
C GLU A 4 -16.73 3.19 7.28
N CYS A 5 -16.95 4.05 6.28
CA CYS A 5 -15.94 4.43 5.31
C CYS A 5 -15.77 5.95 5.33
N VAL A 6 -14.56 6.39 5.66
CA VAL A 6 -14.10 7.77 5.53
C VAL A 6 -12.92 7.80 4.58
N GLY A 7 -12.81 8.85 3.79
CA GLY A 7 -11.82 8.93 2.72
C GLY A 7 -11.51 10.36 2.34
N TYR A 8 -10.29 10.55 1.86
CA TYR A 8 -9.73 11.84 1.50
C TYR A 8 -9.07 11.74 0.14
N LEU A 9 -9.26 12.74 -0.70
CA LEU A 9 -8.37 12.92 -1.84
C LEU A 9 -7.01 13.39 -1.32
N LEU A 10 -5.93 12.89 -1.91
CA LEU A 10 -4.58 13.15 -1.41
C LEU A 10 -4.29 14.65 -1.23
N GLU A 11 -4.72 15.47 -2.20
CA GLU A 11 -4.50 16.93 -2.18
C GLU A 11 -5.24 17.65 -1.03
N GLU A 12 -6.31 17.07 -0.49
CA GLU A 12 -7.05 17.66 0.63
C GLU A 12 -6.21 17.66 1.93
N LEU A 13 -5.22 16.75 2.03
CA LEU A 13 -4.28 16.70 3.16
C LEU A 13 -3.28 17.88 3.18
N ARG A 14 -3.37 18.80 2.21
CA ARG A 14 -2.71 20.11 2.31
C ARG A 14 -3.37 21.02 3.33
N ASN A 15 -4.68 20.86 3.54
CA ASN A 15 -5.44 21.62 4.52
C ASN A 15 -5.18 21.04 5.92
N GLU A 16 -4.82 21.91 6.88
CA GLU A 16 -4.51 21.49 8.25
C GLU A 16 -5.71 20.92 9.00
N GLU A 17 -6.93 21.38 8.73
CA GLU A 17 -8.15 20.88 9.35
C GLU A 17 -8.45 19.46 8.85
N THR A 18 -8.34 19.24 7.53
CA THR A 18 -8.49 17.91 6.94
C THR A 18 -7.42 16.96 7.47
N LEU A 19 -6.16 17.39 7.58
CA LEU A 19 -5.08 16.58 8.12
C LEU A 19 -5.36 16.16 9.58
N LYS A 20 -5.85 17.09 10.41
CA LYS A 20 -6.25 16.80 11.80
C LYS A 20 -7.42 15.82 11.87
N GLN A 21 -8.35 15.89 10.94
CA GLN A 21 -9.45 14.92 10.89
C GLN A 21 -8.97 13.55 10.43
N PHE A 22 -8.12 13.50 9.40
CA PHE A 22 -7.46 12.28 8.95
C PHE A 22 -6.67 11.60 10.08
N GLU A 23 -5.95 12.35 10.92
CA GLU A 23 -5.27 11.81 12.10
C GLU A 23 -6.21 11.07 13.05
N LYS A 24 -7.37 11.67 13.37
CA LYS A 24 -8.38 11.08 14.25
C LYS A 24 -9.01 9.83 13.63
N ASP A 25 -9.32 9.90 12.34
CA ASP A 25 -9.93 8.78 11.64
C ASP A 25 -8.97 7.57 11.58
N VAL A 26 -7.67 7.81 11.38
CA VAL A 26 -6.66 6.74 11.41
C VAL A 26 -6.46 6.21 12.83
N ASP A 27 -6.66 7.03 13.87
CA ASP A 27 -6.65 6.56 15.26
C ASP A 27 -7.74 5.53 15.52
N ASP A 28 -8.94 5.71 14.96
CA ASP A 28 -10.08 4.81 15.19
C ASP A 28 -10.22 3.70 14.14
N ALA A 29 -9.47 3.78 13.04
CA ALA A 29 -9.56 2.82 11.94
C ALA A 29 -9.12 1.40 12.33
N ASN A 30 -9.82 0.41 11.76
CA ASN A 30 -9.37 -0.99 11.69
C ASN A 30 -8.47 -1.24 10.47
N ILE A 31 -8.82 -0.63 9.34
CA ILE A 31 -8.16 -0.85 8.04
C ILE A 31 -7.79 0.50 7.44
N PHE A 32 -6.53 0.64 7.04
CA PHE A 32 -6.08 1.78 6.22
C PHE A 32 -5.86 1.33 4.78
N ILE A 33 -6.36 2.13 3.82
CA ILE A 33 -6.12 1.93 2.39
C ILE A 33 -5.51 3.21 1.81
N GLY A 34 -4.34 3.09 1.18
CA GLY A 34 -3.69 4.17 0.43
C GLY A 34 -3.37 3.73 -1.00
N SER A 35 -3.56 4.61 -1.98
CA SER A 35 -3.29 4.31 -3.38
C SER A 35 -2.92 5.57 -4.15
N LEU A 36 -2.02 5.42 -5.14
CA LEU A 36 -1.60 6.49 -6.05
C LEU A 36 -0.98 7.73 -5.36
N ILE A 37 -0.32 7.53 -4.22
CA ILE A 37 0.31 8.62 -3.47
C ILE A 37 1.70 8.88 -4.03
N PHE A 38 1.85 9.88 -4.92
CA PHE A 38 3.10 10.20 -5.64
C PHE A 38 3.66 11.61 -5.38
N VAL A 39 3.08 12.34 -4.43
CA VAL A 39 3.53 13.68 -4.05
C VAL A 39 4.34 13.58 -2.76
N GLN A 40 5.64 13.91 -2.82
CA GLN A 40 6.59 13.73 -1.70
C GLN A 40 6.07 14.33 -0.38
N GLU A 41 5.66 15.60 -0.40
CA GLU A 41 5.13 16.30 0.78
C GLU A 41 3.93 15.57 1.41
N LEU A 42 3.01 15.07 0.58
CA LEU A 42 1.78 14.42 1.05
C LEU A 42 2.06 12.97 1.47
N ALA A 43 3.02 12.30 0.82
CA ALA A 43 3.52 10.99 1.23
C ALA A 43 4.13 11.05 2.63
N GLU A 44 4.91 12.09 2.94
CA GLU A 44 5.49 12.31 4.27
C GLU A 44 4.42 12.50 5.34
N LYS A 45 3.39 13.33 5.07
CA LYS A 45 2.23 13.49 5.97
C LYS A 45 1.51 12.17 6.23
N VAL A 46 1.23 11.38 5.19
CA VAL A 46 0.58 10.07 5.35
C VAL A 46 1.43 9.13 6.21
N VAL A 47 2.75 9.10 6.00
CA VAL A 47 3.66 8.28 6.80
C VAL A 47 3.69 8.73 8.25
N GLU A 48 3.77 10.04 8.52
CA GLU A 48 3.76 10.60 9.86
C GLU A 48 2.52 10.21 10.65
N VAL A 49 1.35 10.23 10.00
CA VAL A 49 0.07 9.87 10.62
C VAL A 49 -0.06 8.35 10.80
N VAL A 50 0.22 7.56 9.78
CA VAL A 50 -0.11 6.12 9.76
C VAL A 50 0.96 5.28 10.45
N GLN A 51 2.25 5.62 10.34
CA GLN A 51 3.34 4.79 10.87
C GLN A 51 3.24 4.52 12.38
N PRO A 52 2.90 5.49 13.26
CA PRO A 52 2.72 5.23 14.69
C PRO A 52 1.52 4.33 15.01
N ARG A 53 0.50 4.33 14.15
CA ARG A 53 -0.78 3.63 14.33
C ARG A 53 -0.81 2.27 13.63
N ARG A 54 0.19 1.99 12.79
CA ARG A 54 0.30 0.79 11.95
C ARG A 54 0.14 -0.52 12.71
N ASP A 55 0.63 -0.59 13.95
CA ASP A 55 0.55 -1.83 14.73
C ASP A 55 -0.85 -2.08 15.31
N LYS A 56 -1.64 -1.02 15.55
CA LYS A 56 -3.06 -1.09 15.97
C LYS A 56 -3.98 -1.51 14.82
N LEU A 57 -3.69 -1.09 13.59
CA LEU A 57 -4.48 -1.45 12.41
C LEU A 57 -4.50 -2.98 12.19
N ASP A 58 -5.67 -3.55 11.95
CA ASP A 58 -5.83 -4.96 11.56
C ASP A 58 -5.18 -5.22 10.19
N ALA A 59 -5.30 -4.25 9.27
CA ALA A 59 -4.60 -4.26 7.99
C ALA A 59 -4.22 -2.84 7.53
N CYS A 60 -3.08 -2.73 6.86
CA CYS A 60 -2.64 -1.52 6.17
C CYS A 60 -2.32 -1.91 4.73
N LEU A 61 -3.16 -1.49 3.79
CA LEU A 61 -3.04 -1.80 2.37
C LEU A 61 -2.61 -0.54 1.63
N VAL A 62 -1.37 -0.55 1.12
CA VAL A 62 -0.87 0.52 0.26
C VAL A 62 -0.64 -0.05 -1.13
N PHE A 63 -1.52 0.30 -2.04
CA PHE A 63 -1.35 0.11 -3.48
C PHE A 63 -0.45 1.21 -4.02
N PRO A 64 0.15 1.07 -5.22
CA PRO A 64 1.42 1.71 -5.40
C PRO A 64 1.36 3.20 -5.39
N SER A 65 2.38 3.66 -4.71
CA SER A 65 2.60 4.96 -4.13
C SER A 65 4.10 5.07 -3.96
N MET A 66 4.57 6.17 -3.37
CA MET A 66 5.99 6.35 -3.07
C MET A 66 6.52 5.24 -2.14
N PRO A 67 7.82 4.87 -2.27
CA PRO A 67 8.42 3.77 -1.51
C PRO A 67 8.21 3.84 0.01
N GLU A 68 8.22 5.04 0.59
CA GLU A 68 8.00 5.31 2.00
C GLU A 68 6.58 4.93 2.44
N VAL A 69 5.56 5.26 1.65
CA VAL A 69 4.16 4.88 1.92
C VAL A 69 3.99 3.38 1.73
N MET A 70 4.59 2.82 0.68
CA MET A 70 4.55 1.38 0.38
C MET A 70 5.08 0.51 1.54
N ARG A 71 6.01 1.03 2.36
CA ARG A 71 6.55 0.33 3.53
C ARG A 71 5.55 0.19 4.67
N LEU A 72 4.47 0.98 4.67
CA LEU A 72 3.40 0.87 5.67
C LEU A 72 2.62 -0.44 5.53
N ASN A 73 2.65 -1.10 4.36
CA ASN A 73 1.94 -2.35 4.12
C ASN A 73 2.07 -3.37 5.26
N LYS A 74 0.91 -3.89 5.70
CA LYS A 74 0.75 -4.88 6.76
C LYS A 74 -0.49 -5.71 6.48
N VAL A 75 -0.33 -7.00 6.28
CA VAL A 75 -1.43 -7.99 6.22
C VAL A 75 -0.97 -9.20 7.00
N GLY A 76 -1.54 -9.45 8.18
CA GLY A 76 -1.05 -10.50 9.08
C GLY A 76 0.45 -10.36 9.36
N SER A 77 1.21 -11.42 9.07
CA SER A 77 2.67 -11.47 9.16
C SER A 77 3.41 -10.92 7.92
N PHE A 78 2.68 -10.63 6.84
CA PHE A 78 3.26 -10.09 5.62
C PHE A 78 3.57 -8.60 5.76
N THR A 79 4.83 -8.27 5.44
CA THR A 79 5.31 -6.89 5.33
C THR A 79 6.21 -6.80 4.10
N MET A 80 6.39 -5.59 3.57
CA MET A 80 7.27 -5.38 2.40
C MET A 80 8.74 -5.75 2.67
N LYS A 81 9.15 -5.84 3.96
CA LYS A 81 10.47 -6.37 4.36
C LYS A 81 10.65 -7.86 4.00
N ASN A 82 9.57 -8.65 4.05
CA ASN A 82 9.60 -10.08 3.69
C ASN A 82 9.85 -10.29 2.18
N LEU A 83 9.52 -9.31 1.35
CA LEU A 83 9.80 -9.32 -0.09
C LEU A 83 11.29 -8.99 -0.39
N GLY A 84 12.03 -8.48 0.60
CA GLY A 84 13.40 -7.97 0.49
C GLY A 84 14.52 -9.02 0.49
N GLN A 85 14.24 -10.32 0.64
CA GLN A 85 15.27 -11.34 0.42
C GLN A 85 15.63 -11.53 -1.06
N SER A 86 14.84 -10.99 -2.00
CA SER A 86 15.22 -10.87 -3.41
C SER A 86 15.65 -9.42 -3.73
N LYS A 87 16.83 -9.02 -3.26
CA LYS A 87 17.35 -7.64 -3.32
C LYS A 87 17.46 -7.00 -4.73
N SER A 88 17.36 -7.75 -5.82
CA SER A 88 17.61 -7.21 -7.18
C SER A 88 16.36 -6.68 -7.88
N VAL A 89 15.22 -7.38 -7.85
CA VAL A 89 14.15 -7.11 -8.83
C VAL A 89 13.27 -5.91 -8.45
N VAL A 90 12.97 -5.74 -7.16
CA VAL A 90 12.05 -4.68 -6.68
C VAL A 90 12.75 -3.31 -6.64
N ALA A 91 14.03 -3.27 -6.28
CA ALA A 91 14.81 -2.04 -6.27
C ALA A 91 15.01 -1.47 -7.67
N ASP A 92 15.34 -2.31 -8.65
CA ASP A 92 15.46 -1.90 -10.06
C ASP A 92 14.11 -1.47 -10.65
N PHE A 93 13.03 -2.11 -10.20
CA PHE A 93 11.67 -1.76 -10.61
C PHE A 93 11.22 -0.38 -10.10
N MET A 94 11.55 -0.03 -8.84
CA MET A 94 11.26 1.29 -8.30
C MET A 94 12.17 2.38 -8.88
N LYS A 95 13.43 2.05 -9.22
CA LYS A 95 14.40 3.01 -9.77
C LYS A 95 14.09 3.42 -11.21
N LYS A 96 13.55 2.51 -12.05
CA LYS A 96 13.11 2.81 -13.42
C LYS A 96 11.85 3.69 -13.50
N LYS A 97 11.02 3.71 -12.45
CA LYS A 97 9.72 4.40 -12.45
C LYS A 97 9.81 5.91 -12.17
N LYS A 98 10.99 6.43 -11.83
CA LYS A 98 11.24 7.87 -11.64
C LYS A 98 11.35 8.64 -12.97
N GLN A 99 11.22 7.97 -14.12
CA GLN A 99 11.52 8.55 -15.44
C GLN A 99 10.35 8.60 -16.45
N GLU A 100 9.21 7.94 -16.26
CA GLU A 100 8.20 7.85 -17.33
C GLU A 100 6.76 8.05 -16.85
N ASP A 101 6.03 8.85 -17.65
CA ASP A 101 4.62 9.24 -17.57
C ASP A 101 3.66 8.07 -17.27
N GLY A 102 2.48 8.42 -16.76
CA GLY A 102 1.48 7.55 -16.11
C GLY A 102 1.03 6.27 -16.84
N SER A 103 1.39 6.04 -18.11
CA SER A 103 1.18 4.77 -18.82
C SER A 103 2.10 3.63 -18.33
N SER A 104 3.26 3.96 -17.76
CA SER A 104 4.20 2.99 -17.15
C SER A 104 3.67 2.43 -15.81
N PHE A 105 2.65 3.06 -15.23
CA PHE A 105 2.16 2.71 -13.91
C PHE A 105 1.43 1.38 -13.86
N GLU A 106 0.44 1.20 -14.74
CA GLU A 106 -0.42 0.03 -14.87
C GLU A 106 0.36 -1.19 -15.39
N GLU A 107 1.22 -1.02 -16.40
CA GLU A 107 2.13 -2.10 -16.83
C GLU A 107 3.03 -2.57 -15.69
N GLY A 108 3.51 -1.60 -14.90
CA GLY A 108 4.30 -1.86 -13.73
C GLY A 108 3.56 -2.63 -12.64
N MET A 109 2.28 -2.33 -12.48
CA MET A 109 1.38 -3.00 -11.55
C MET A 109 1.10 -4.44 -11.96
N LEU A 110 0.77 -4.64 -13.23
CA LEU A 110 0.54 -5.96 -13.81
C LEU A 110 1.81 -6.80 -13.75
N LYS A 111 2.99 -6.19 -13.94
CA LYS A 111 4.28 -6.88 -13.78
C LYS A 111 4.54 -7.30 -12.34
N LEU A 112 4.18 -6.46 -11.36
CA LEU A 112 4.28 -6.81 -9.93
C LEU A 112 3.36 -7.99 -9.60
N LEU A 113 2.08 -7.95 -10.01
CA LEU A 113 1.15 -9.09 -9.86
C LEU A 113 1.64 -10.38 -10.54
N ARG A 114 2.22 -10.28 -11.74
CA ARG A 114 2.77 -11.44 -12.46
C ARG A 114 4.02 -12.02 -11.80
N THR A 115 4.77 -11.22 -11.06
CA THR A 115 6.04 -11.65 -10.43
C THR A 115 5.87 -12.11 -8.98
N LEU A 116 4.86 -11.62 -8.25
CA LEU A 116 4.62 -12.03 -6.87
C LEU A 116 4.46 -13.55 -6.69
N PRO A 117 3.66 -14.30 -7.48
CA PRO A 117 3.52 -15.75 -7.34
C PRO A 117 4.86 -16.51 -7.38
N LYS A 118 5.83 -16.00 -8.16
CA LYS A 118 7.17 -16.58 -8.26
C LYS A 118 8.00 -16.36 -7.00
N VAL A 119 7.70 -15.32 -6.22
CA VAL A 119 8.34 -15.03 -4.93
C VAL A 119 7.66 -15.80 -3.80
N LEU A 120 6.34 -16.00 -3.88
CA LEU A 120 5.55 -16.72 -2.87
C LEU A 120 6.04 -18.15 -2.61
N LYS A 121 6.55 -18.85 -3.63
CA LYS A 121 7.08 -20.22 -3.48
C LYS A 121 8.31 -20.32 -2.57
N PHE A 122 8.96 -19.20 -2.27
CA PHE A 122 10.13 -19.13 -1.39
C PHE A 122 9.80 -18.70 0.04
N LEU A 123 8.53 -18.36 0.32
CA LEU A 123 8.08 -17.96 1.65
C LEU A 123 7.56 -19.18 2.44
N PRO A 124 7.72 -19.20 3.77
CA PRO A 124 6.99 -20.09 4.66
C PRO A 124 5.47 -20.05 4.41
N SER A 125 4.79 -21.17 4.65
CA SER A 125 3.38 -21.36 4.25
C SER A 125 2.40 -20.32 4.83
N ASP A 126 2.62 -19.90 6.07
CA ASP A 126 1.90 -18.83 6.78
C ASP A 126 2.10 -17.46 6.09
N LYS A 127 3.36 -17.07 5.86
CA LYS A 127 3.69 -15.82 5.17
C LYS A 127 3.22 -15.80 3.72
N ALA A 128 3.20 -16.96 3.07
CA ALA A 128 2.69 -17.11 1.72
C ALA A 128 1.16 -16.94 1.65
N ALA A 129 0.41 -17.31 2.70
CA ALA A 129 -1.03 -17.09 2.77
C ALA A 129 -1.36 -15.60 2.92
N ASP A 130 -0.65 -14.89 3.80
CA ASP A 130 -0.81 -13.44 3.97
C ASP A 130 -0.45 -12.67 2.71
N ALA A 131 0.63 -13.05 2.03
CA ALA A 131 1.04 -12.45 0.78
C ALA A 131 0.05 -12.73 -0.37
N ARG A 132 -0.61 -13.90 -0.38
CA ARG A 132 -1.75 -14.17 -1.28
C ARG A 132 -2.94 -13.27 -0.96
N THR A 133 -3.23 -13.05 0.31
CA THR A 133 -4.32 -12.16 0.74
C THR A 133 -4.10 -10.74 0.24
N PHE A 134 -2.89 -10.20 0.39
CA PHE A 134 -2.50 -8.92 -0.20
C PHE A 134 -2.65 -8.90 -1.73
N MET A 135 -2.25 -9.98 -2.40
CA MET A 135 -2.44 -10.11 -3.85
C MET A 135 -3.91 -10.06 -4.25
N MET A 136 -4.79 -10.79 -3.56
CA MET A 136 -6.22 -10.80 -3.85
C MET A 136 -6.83 -9.42 -3.63
N SER A 137 -6.56 -8.78 -2.48
CA SER A 137 -7.05 -7.42 -2.23
C SER A 137 -6.60 -6.45 -3.32
N PHE A 138 -5.38 -6.63 -3.81
CA PHE A 138 -4.86 -5.79 -4.87
C PHE A 138 -5.48 -6.09 -6.25
N GLN A 139 -5.80 -7.35 -6.55
CA GLN A 139 -6.55 -7.72 -7.75
C GLN A 139 -7.97 -7.14 -7.74
N TYR A 140 -8.66 -7.18 -6.60
CA TYR A 140 -9.97 -6.53 -6.44
C TYR A 140 -9.88 -5.01 -6.64
N TRP A 141 -8.84 -4.37 -6.08
CA TRP A 141 -8.61 -2.94 -6.27
C TRP A 141 -8.44 -2.55 -7.74
N LEU A 142 -7.71 -3.36 -8.52
CA LEU A 142 -7.57 -3.14 -9.96
C LEU A 142 -8.83 -3.46 -10.76
N GLY A 143 -9.63 -4.44 -10.30
CA GLY A 143 -10.91 -4.75 -10.91
C GLY A 143 -11.88 -3.58 -10.82
N GLY A 144 -11.87 -2.86 -9.69
CA GLY A 144 -12.64 -1.64 -9.48
C GLY A 144 -14.17 -1.84 -9.54
N SER A 145 -14.62 -3.09 -9.53
CA SER A 145 -16.02 -3.46 -9.57
C SER A 145 -16.65 -3.29 -8.18
N PRO A 146 -17.93 -2.88 -8.09
CA PRO A 146 -18.60 -2.68 -6.80
C PRO A 146 -18.86 -3.96 -5.97
N GLU A 147 -18.83 -5.13 -6.60
CA GLU A 147 -19.07 -6.45 -5.98
C GLU A 147 -17.89 -6.96 -5.12
#